data_AF-A0A1C7GVF7-F1
#
_entry.id   AF-A0A1C7GVF7-F1
#
_cell.length_a   1.000
_cell.length_b   1.000
_cell.length_c   1.000
_cell.angle_alpha   90.00
_cell.angle_beta   90.00
_cell.angle_gamma   90.00
#
_symmetry.space_group_name_H-M   'P 1'
#
loop_
_entity.id
_entity.type
_entity.pdbx_description
1 polymer ?
#
loop_
_entity_poly.entity_id
_entity_poly.type
_entity_poly.pdbx_seq_one_letter_code
_entity_poly.pdbx_strand_id
1 'polypeptide(L)'
;MGYHNVNLFLCDWDTSDYGDLCFNDLFEWLYKLKHNDYVYARDYAQEDEPYYHCCIPAEEFEGIILPYFEISLAEFKERALYNAEKDIYPWQDLNCSNIAYYPTVIPEITEATENKDGSITLKVNVMCLDNKTDCLFSHEVTVMPYDNGGFKYLGNKITYKSQIELPSSEPRIPAQRTAKEQESE
;
A
#
# COMPACT_ATOMS: atom_id res chain seq x y z
N MET A 1 3.55 2.69 -9.50
CA MET A 1 3.15 3.14 -8.14
C MET A 1 2.01 2.25 -7.68
N GLY A 2 2.00 1.77 -6.44
CA GLY A 2 0.90 0.94 -5.91
C GLY A 2 0.94 -0.58 -6.23
N TYR A 3 1.94 -1.05 -6.99
CA TYR A 3 2.07 -2.46 -7.43
C TYR A 3 3.39 -3.14 -7.05
N HIS A 4 4.37 -2.37 -6.55
CA HIS A 4 5.70 -2.87 -6.19
C HIS A 4 5.95 -2.55 -4.73
N ASN A 5 6.27 -3.57 -3.93
CA ASN A 5 6.54 -3.48 -2.49
C ASN A 5 5.39 -2.88 -1.65
N VAL A 6 4.20 -2.72 -2.24
CA VAL A 6 2.98 -2.20 -1.61
C VAL A 6 1.78 -2.91 -2.24
N ASN A 7 0.67 -2.99 -1.51
CA ASN A 7 -0.53 -3.69 -1.98
C ASN A 7 -1.74 -2.79 -2.27
N LEU A 8 -1.54 -1.47 -2.37
CA LEU A 8 -2.59 -0.47 -2.59
C LEU A 8 -3.55 -0.82 -3.74
N PHE A 9 -3.03 -1.35 -4.84
CA PHE A 9 -3.81 -1.76 -6.02
C PHE A 9 -3.84 -3.28 -6.24
N LEU A 10 -3.34 -4.06 -5.28
CA LEU A 10 -3.26 -5.53 -5.33
C LEU A 10 -4.28 -6.23 -4.43
N CYS A 11 -5.07 -5.47 -3.66
CA CYS A 11 -6.14 -5.98 -2.81
C CYS A 11 -7.39 -5.09 -2.91
N ASP A 12 -8.54 -5.66 -2.55
CA ASP A 12 -9.81 -4.93 -2.48
C ASP A 12 -9.91 -4.24 -1.11
N TRP A 13 -10.29 -2.96 -1.11
CA TRP A 13 -10.47 -2.18 0.10
C TRP A 13 -11.28 -0.90 -0.20
N ASP A 14 -11.98 -0.36 0.79
CA ASP A 14 -12.62 0.95 0.74
C ASP A 14 -12.68 1.63 2.12
N THR A 15 -13.24 2.84 2.19
CA THR A 15 -13.38 3.59 3.47
C THR A 15 -14.22 2.91 4.55
N SER A 16 -15.01 1.89 4.20
CA SER A 16 -15.80 1.10 5.16
C SER A 16 -15.06 -0.14 5.65
N ASP A 17 -14.16 -0.70 4.83
CA ASP A 17 -13.26 -1.78 5.22
C ASP A 17 -11.95 -1.72 4.41
N TYR A 18 -10.84 -1.47 5.12
CA TYR A 18 -9.52 -1.44 4.52
C TYR A 18 -8.93 -2.83 4.22
N GLY A 19 -9.60 -3.92 4.61
CA GLY A 19 -9.23 -5.29 4.26
C GLY A 19 -7.75 -5.60 4.56
N ASP A 20 -7.06 -6.18 3.57
CA ASP A 20 -5.65 -6.57 3.63
C ASP A 20 -4.66 -5.40 3.35
N LEU A 21 -5.13 -4.15 3.21
CA LEU A 21 -4.27 -3.01 2.90
C LEU A 21 -3.19 -2.79 3.97
N CYS A 22 -1.93 -2.76 3.53
CA CYS A 22 -0.78 -2.55 4.41
C CYS A 22 -0.34 -1.08 4.38
N PHE A 23 -0.69 -0.31 5.41
CA PHE A 23 -0.28 1.09 5.51
C PHE A 23 1.24 1.25 5.66
N ASN A 24 1.91 0.38 6.42
CA ASN A 24 3.35 0.47 6.70
C ASN A 24 4.20 0.42 5.44
N ASP A 25 3.78 -0.36 4.45
CA ASP A 25 4.48 -0.45 3.18
C ASP A 25 4.28 0.79 2.29
N LEU A 26 3.20 1.55 2.49
CA LEU A 26 2.97 2.81 1.79
C LEU A 26 3.90 3.94 2.25
N PHE A 27 4.48 3.84 3.45
CA PHE A 27 5.25 4.91 4.08
C PHE A 27 6.38 5.41 3.17
N GLU A 28 7.24 4.52 2.68
CA GLU A 28 8.41 4.88 1.86
C GLU A 28 7.99 5.58 0.56
N TRP A 29 6.95 5.07 -0.08
CA TRP A 29 6.44 5.62 -1.33
C TRP A 29 5.81 7.01 -1.14
N LEU A 30 4.96 7.17 -0.12
CA LEU A 30 4.32 8.44 0.19
C LEU A 30 5.32 9.48 0.72
N TYR A 31 6.33 9.04 1.47
CA TYR A 31 7.43 9.89 1.91
C TYR A 31 8.16 10.47 0.71
N LYS A 32 8.53 9.63 -0.26
CA LYS A 32 9.16 10.07 -1.50
C LYS A 32 8.27 11.01 -2.30
N LEU A 33 6.96 10.77 -2.36
CA LEU A 33 6.04 11.66 -3.05
C LEU A 33 5.98 13.06 -2.39
N LYS A 34 6.00 13.11 -1.05
CA LYS A 34 5.88 14.36 -0.30
C LYS A 34 7.20 15.15 -0.24
N HIS A 35 8.32 14.47 -0.04
CA HIS A 35 9.62 15.10 0.21
C HIS A 35 10.55 15.11 -1.00
N ASN A 36 10.24 14.35 -2.06
CA ASN A 36 11.13 14.11 -3.18
C ASN A 36 12.50 13.56 -2.74
N ASP A 37 12.51 12.75 -1.68
CA ASP A 37 13.69 12.11 -1.09
C ASP A 37 13.35 10.68 -0.59
N TYR A 38 14.36 9.90 -0.21
CA TYR A 38 14.18 8.54 0.29
C TYR A 38 14.18 8.48 1.82
N VAL A 39 13.50 7.47 2.35
CA VAL A 39 13.65 7.07 3.75
C VAL A 39 14.96 6.30 3.88
N TYR A 40 15.83 6.71 4.79
CA TYR A 40 17.09 6.01 5.05
C TYR A 40 17.03 5.34 6.42
N ALA A 41 17.09 4.00 6.46
CA ALA A 41 17.03 3.21 7.70
C ALA A 41 18.05 3.64 8.77
N ARG A 42 19.21 4.16 8.34
CA ARG A 42 20.27 4.67 9.24
C ARG A 42 19.87 5.90 10.06
N ASP A 43 18.81 6.60 9.64
CA ASP A 43 18.35 7.83 10.28
C ASP A 43 17.40 7.54 11.47
N TYR A 44 17.00 6.27 11.64
CA TYR A 44 16.06 5.84 12.67
C TYR A 44 16.69 4.80 13.61
N ALA A 45 16.15 4.70 14.82
CA ALA A 45 16.46 3.58 15.72
C ALA A 45 15.95 2.27 15.11
N GLN A 46 16.67 1.18 15.35
CA GLN A 46 16.38 -0.14 14.81
C GLN A 46 16.24 -1.16 15.95
N GLU A 47 15.31 -2.09 15.79
CA GLU A 47 15.03 -3.17 16.74
C GLU A 47 14.97 -4.50 16.00
N ASP A 48 15.62 -5.54 16.54
CA ASP A 48 15.74 -6.86 15.89
C ASP A 48 14.69 -7.87 16.37
N GLU A 49 14.04 -7.61 17.51
CA GLU A 49 13.11 -8.53 18.17
C GLU A 49 11.71 -7.91 18.26
N PRO A 50 10.62 -8.68 18.00
CA PRO A 50 10.62 -10.06 17.51
C PRO A 50 10.97 -10.19 16.01
N TYR A 51 11.20 -9.07 15.33
CA TYR A 51 11.68 -8.99 13.97
C TYR A 51 12.37 -7.64 13.74
N TYR A 52 13.33 -7.60 12.81
CA TYR A 52 14.01 -6.37 12.41
C TYR A 52 13.03 -5.30 11.93
N HIS A 53 13.09 -4.08 12.46
CA HIS A 53 12.38 -2.92 11.94
C HIS A 53 13.04 -1.61 12.38
N CYS A 54 12.84 -0.57 11.59
CA CYS A 54 13.09 0.81 11.99
C CYS A 54 11.89 1.35 12.77
N CYS A 55 12.18 2.16 13.79
CA CYS A 55 11.20 2.81 14.64
C CYS A 55 10.89 4.21 14.10
N ILE A 56 9.86 4.35 13.28
CA ILE A 56 9.48 5.64 12.69
C ILE A 56 8.64 6.43 13.70
N PRO A 57 8.99 7.69 14.01
CA PRO A 57 8.20 8.53 14.90
C PRO A 57 6.73 8.65 14.44
N ALA A 58 5.79 8.59 15.38
CA ALA A 58 4.37 8.63 15.07
C ALA A 58 3.95 9.88 14.29
N GLU A 59 4.44 11.06 14.69
CA GLU A 59 4.17 12.33 14.00
C GLU A 59 4.56 12.26 12.52
N GLU A 60 5.72 11.67 12.22
CA GLU A 60 6.21 11.54 10.86
C GLU A 60 5.39 10.53 10.07
N PHE A 61 5.19 9.32 10.60
CA PHE A 61 4.46 8.25 9.92
C PHE A 61 3.00 8.66 9.63
N GLU A 62 2.29 9.16 10.65
CA GLU A 62 0.92 9.64 10.53
C GLU A 62 0.81 10.83 9.57
N GLY A 63 1.74 11.80 9.67
CA GLY A 63 1.78 12.98 8.82
C GLY A 63 2.10 12.70 7.34
N ILE A 64 2.63 11.51 7.03
CA ILE A 64 2.89 11.04 5.67
C ILE A 64 1.68 10.32 5.10
N ILE A 65 1.02 9.46 5.88
CA ILE A 65 0.01 8.53 5.35
C ILE A 65 -1.41 9.07 5.49
N LEU A 66 -1.81 9.56 6.66
CA LEU A 66 -3.19 9.98 6.93
C LEU A 66 -3.75 11.01 5.94
N PRO A 67 -2.97 11.97 5.39
CA PRO A 67 -3.51 12.91 4.39
C PRO A 67 -4.13 12.26 3.15
N TYR A 68 -3.76 11.01 2.85
CA TYR A 68 -4.20 10.28 1.66
C TYR A 68 -5.38 9.32 1.91
N PHE A 69 -5.89 9.18 3.14
CA PHE A 69 -6.92 8.19 3.48
C PHE A 69 -8.00 8.76 4.42
N GLU A 70 -9.25 8.30 4.25
CA GLU A 70 -10.36 8.60 5.18
C GLU A 70 -10.46 7.57 6.31
N ILE A 71 -9.40 7.45 7.12
CA ILE A 71 -9.33 6.51 8.23
C ILE A 71 -9.28 7.25 9.57
N SER A 72 -9.94 6.71 10.60
CA SER A 72 -9.81 7.24 11.95
C SER A 72 -8.41 6.99 12.51
N LEU A 73 -7.87 7.91 13.33
CA LEU A 73 -6.56 7.72 13.94
C LEU A 73 -6.48 6.43 14.79
N ALA A 74 -7.58 6.08 15.46
CA ALA A 74 -7.64 4.88 16.29
C ALA A 74 -7.51 3.60 15.44
N GLU A 75 -8.28 3.50 14.35
CA GLU A 75 -8.20 2.36 13.43
C GLU A 75 -6.84 2.31 12.72
N PHE A 76 -6.31 3.46 12.30
CA PHE A 76 -4.99 3.55 11.67
C PHE A 76 -3.88 3.02 12.59
N LYS A 77 -3.90 3.44 13.87
CA LYS A 77 -2.97 2.97 14.90
C LYS A 77 -3.02 1.45 15.08
N GLU A 78 -4.22 0.89 15.14
CA GLU A 78 -4.44 -0.55 15.26
C GLU A 78 -3.88 -1.31 14.04
N ARG A 79 -4.23 -0.86 12.83
CA ARG A 79 -3.82 -1.53 11.58
C ARG A 79 -2.32 -1.41 11.28
N ALA A 80 -1.68 -0.32 11.71
CA ALA A 80 -0.29 -0.04 11.40
C ALA A 80 0.70 -0.45 12.51
N LEU A 81 0.26 -1.23 13.51
CA LEU A 81 1.09 -1.72 14.61
C LEU A 81 1.71 -0.60 15.47
N TYR A 82 0.93 0.44 15.77
CA TYR A 82 1.39 1.55 16.61
C TYR A 82 1.86 1.08 17.99
N ASN A 83 3.05 1.50 18.39
CA ASN A 83 3.59 1.28 19.73
C ASN A 83 3.41 2.55 20.58
N ALA A 84 2.46 2.52 21.51
CA ALA A 84 2.14 3.66 22.37
C ALA A 84 3.20 4.00 23.42
N GLU A 85 4.04 3.03 23.84
CA GLU A 85 5.08 3.27 24.84
C GLU A 85 6.25 4.08 24.26
N LYS A 86 6.58 3.81 22.99
CA LYS A 86 7.69 4.46 22.27
C LYS A 86 7.23 5.58 21.33
N ASP A 87 5.93 5.67 21.07
CA ASP A 87 5.31 6.60 20.11
C ASP A 87 5.86 6.43 18.68
N ILE A 88 5.89 5.18 18.21
CA ILE A 88 6.48 4.81 16.90
C ILE A 88 5.60 3.82 16.13
N TYR A 89 5.84 3.75 14.83
CA TYR A 89 5.35 2.69 13.93
C TYR A 89 6.54 1.90 13.37
N PRO A 90 6.42 0.58 13.23
CA PRO A 90 7.48 -0.22 12.60
C PRO A 90 7.48 -0.01 11.09
N TRP A 91 8.66 0.11 10.50
CA TRP A 91 8.89 0.09 9.05
C TRP A 91 10.12 -0.77 8.74
N GLN A 92 10.10 -1.50 7.64
CA GLN A 92 11.29 -2.20 7.15
C GLN A 92 11.72 -1.59 5.82
N ASP A 93 13.02 -1.45 5.60
CA ASP A 93 13.58 -1.26 4.26
C ASP A 93 13.59 -2.60 3.49
N LEU A 94 13.80 -2.53 2.18
CA LEU A 94 13.99 -3.75 1.39
C LEU A 94 15.37 -4.34 1.65
N ASN A 95 15.39 -5.61 2.01
CA ASN A 95 16.60 -6.37 2.24
C ASN A 95 16.42 -7.83 1.79
N CYS A 96 17.48 -8.64 1.93
CA CYS A 96 17.47 -10.02 1.43
C CYS A 96 16.42 -10.93 2.08
N SER A 97 15.85 -10.57 3.24
CA SER A 97 14.86 -11.40 3.94
C SER A 97 13.40 -11.05 3.60
N ASN A 98 13.15 -9.88 3.02
CA ASN A 98 11.80 -9.42 2.68
C ASN A 98 11.61 -9.03 1.21
N ILE A 99 12.65 -9.16 0.38
CA ILE A 99 12.53 -8.94 -1.06
C ILE A 99 11.64 -10.02 -1.70
N ALA A 100 10.63 -9.57 -2.44
CA ALA A 100 9.79 -10.43 -3.26
C ALA A 100 10.01 -10.14 -4.75
N TYR A 101 9.71 -11.13 -5.60
CA TYR A 101 9.67 -10.90 -7.03
C TYR A 101 8.42 -10.10 -7.39
N TYR A 102 8.61 -8.98 -8.10
CA TYR A 102 7.53 -8.20 -8.69
C TYR A 102 7.74 -8.16 -10.20
N PRO A 103 6.80 -8.68 -11.01
CA PRO A 103 6.91 -8.60 -12.45
C PRO A 103 6.83 -7.15 -12.93
N THR A 104 7.43 -6.87 -14.08
CA THR A 104 7.33 -5.54 -14.69
C THR A 104 5.91 -5.31 -15.22
N VAL A 105 5.13 -4.53 -14.48
CA VAL A 105 3.76 -4.17 -14.85
C VAL A 105 3.65 -2.76 -15.41
N ILE A 106 2.77 -2.57 -16.39
CA ILE A 106 2.47 -1.26 -16.98
C ILE A 106 0.97 -0.97 -16.82
N PRO A 107 0.59 -0.05 -15.93
CA PRO A 107 -0.80 0.37 -15.77
C PRO A 107 -1.19 1.37 -16.86
N GLU A 108 -2.39 1.20 -17.42
CA GLU A 108 -3.03 2.10 -18.37
C GLU A 108 -4.45 2.44 -17.87
N ILE A 109 -4.75 3.73 -17.75
CA ILE A 109 -6.11 4.18 -17.45
C ILE A 109 -6.94 4.04 -18.73
N THR A 110 -7.95 3.19 -18.68
CA THR A 110 -8.85 2.92 -19.82
C THR A 110 -10.14 3.73 -19.75
N GLU A 111 -10.53 4.15 -18.56
CA GLU A 111 -11.74 4.94 -18.31
C GLU A 111 -11.58 5.78 -17.05
N ALA A 112 -12.22 6.95 -17.03
CA ALA A 112 -12.30 7.84 -15.88
C ALA A 112 -13.73 8.37 -15.76
N THR A 113 -14.35 8.16 -14.60
CA THR A 113 -15.74 8.52 -14.33
C THR A 113 -15.81 9.45 -13.13
N GLU A 114 -16.40 10.63 -13.33
CA GLU A 114 -16.72 11.56 -12.25
C GLU A 114 -18.04 11.14 -11.60
N ASN A 115 -18.01 10.93 -10.29
CA ASN A 115 -19.15 10.54 -9.48
C ASN A 115 -19.93 11.77 -8.99
N LYS A 116 -21.17 11.55 -8.55
CA LYS A 116 -22.06 12.64 -8.09
C LYS A 116 -21.54 13.40 -6.87
N ASP A 117 -20.68 12.78 -6.08
CA ASP A 117 -20.06 13.35 -4.88
C ASP A 117 -18.74 14.09 -5.17
N GLY A 118 -18.32 14.16 -6.43
CA GLY A 118 -17.07 14.79 -6.86
C GLY A 118 -15.86 13.86 -6.82
N SER A 119 -16.00 12.61 -6.38
CA SER A 119 -14.94 11.61 -6.51
C SER A 119 -14.75 11.18 -7.97
N ILE A 120 -13.57 10.67 -8.29
CA ILE A 120 -13.24 10.14 -9.61
C ILE A 120 -12.88 8.67 -9.47
N THR A 121 -13.56 7.80 -10.22
CA THR A 121 -13.21 6.38 -10.34
C THR A 121 -12.43 6.16 -11.64
N LEU A 122 -11.24 5.60 -11.52
CA LEU A 122 -10.35 5.29 -12.64
C LEU A 122 -10.33 3.78 -12.86
N LYS A 123 -10.65 3.34 -14.06
CA LYS A 123 -10.49 1.93 -14.47
C LYS A 123 -9.11 1.73 -15.08
N VAL A 124 -8.33 0.84 -14.48
CA VAL A 124 -6.94 0.61 -14.85
C VAL A 124 -6.78 -0.80 -15.40
N ASN A 125 -6.27 -0.91 -16.62
CA ASN A 125 -5.75 -2.15 -17.17
C ASN A 125 -4.27 -2.27 -16.81
N VAL A 126 -3.84 -3.43 -16.30
CA VAL A 126 -2.45 -3.66 -15.91
C VAL A 126 -1.83 -4.73 -16.82
N MET A 127 -0.98 -4.30 -17.74
CA MET A 127 -0.18 -5.18 -18.60
C MET A 127 1.00 -5.76 -17.80
N CYS A 128 1.53 -6.90 -18.24
CA CYS A 128 2.76 -7.47 -17.68
C CYS A 128 3.73 -7.87 -18.80
N LEU A 129 4.90 -7.21 -18.82
CA LEU A 129 5.93 -7.47 -19.82
C LEU A 129 6.59 -8.83 -19.62
N ASP A 130 6.87 -9.20 -18.37
CA ASP A 130 7.57 -10.42 -18.01
C ASP A 130 6.76 -11.66 -18.41
N ASN A 131 5.44 -11.61 -18.22
CA ASN A 131 4.51 -12.68 -18.61
C ASN A 131 3.96 -12.54 -20.04
N LYS A 132 4.34 -11.49 -20.78
CA LYS A 132 3.89 -11.22 -22.16
C LYS A 132 2.36 -11.19 -22.29
N THR A 133 1.67 -10.57 -21.33
CA THR A 133 0.22 -10.40 -21.35
C THR A 133 -0.16 -8.92 -21.42
N ASP A 134 -1.17 -8.63 -22.25
CA ASP A 134 -1.81 -7.34 -22.42
C ASP A 134 -2.79 -7.01 -21.27
N CYS A 135 -3.12 -7.99 -20.42
CA CYS A 135 -3.96 -7.80 -19.25
C CYS A 135 -3.63 -8.88 -18.20
N LEU A 136 -2.72 -8.57 -17.27
CA LEU A 136 -2.49 -9.41 -16.10
C LEU A 136 -3.69 -9.35 -15.15
N PHE A 137 -4.17 -8.13 -14.89
CA PHE A 137 -5.38 -7.85 -14.12
C PHE A 137 -5.91 -6.46 -14.45
N SER A 138 -7.12 -6.16 -13.97
CA SER A 138 -7.68 -4.80 -14.01
C SER A 138 -8.30 -4.46 -12.67
N HIS A 139 -8.31 -3.18 -12.32
CA HIS A 139 -8.92 -2.69 -11.09
C HIS A 139 -9.55 -1.31 -11.30
N GLU A 140 -10.39 -0.95 -10.35
CA GLU A 140 -10.99 0.37 -10.23
C GLU A 140 -10.49 1.02 -8.94
N VAL A 141 -9.84 2.17 -9.07
CA VAL A 141 -9.42 2.99 -7.92
C VAL A 141 -10.28 4.25 -7.88
N THR A 142 -10.84 4.55 -6.71
CA THR A 142 -11.61 5.77 -6.49
C THR A 142 -10.82 6.75 -5.65
N VAL A 143 -10.74 8.01 -6.10
CA VAL A 143 -10.05 9.11 -5.40
C VAL A 143 -10.97 10.31 -5.24
N MET A 144 -10.76 11.07 -4.16
CA MET A 144 -11.39 12.37 -3.96
C MET A 144 -10.33 13.46 -4.17
N PRO A 145 -10.43 14.28 -5.23
CA PRO A 145 -9.52 15.40 -5.44
C PRO A 145 -9.77 16.53 -4.43
N TYR A 146 -8.73 17.32 -4.18
CA TYR A 146 -8.79 18.57 -3.44
C TYR A 146 -8.51 19.74 -4.39
N ASP A 147 -9.05 20.92 -4.06
CA ASP A 147 -8.87 22.15 -4.85
C ASP A 147 -7.40 22.57 -5.00
N ASN A 148 -6.54 22.15 -4.07
CA ASN A 148 -5.10 22.44 -4.08
C ASN A 148 -4.27 21.50 -4.98
N GLY A 149 -4.92 20.62 -5.74
CA GLY A 149 -4.26 19.63 -6.61
C GLY A 149 -3.82 18.35 -5.90
N GLY A 150 -4.07 18.22 -4.60
CA GLY A 150 -3.95 16.97 -3.86
C GLY A 150 -5.16 16.06 -4.06
N PHE A 151 -5.13 14.88 -3.46
CA PHE A 151 -6.24 13.95 -3.42
C PHE A 151 -6.11 12.98 -2.25
N LYS A 152 -7.17 12.23 -1.97
CA LYS A 152 -7.17 11.05 -1.08
C LYS A 152 -7.76 9.85 -1.80
N TYR A 153 -7.35 8.66 -1.41
CA TYR A 153 -7.91 7.41 -1.89
C TYR A 153 -9.17 7.05 -1.09
N LEU A 154 -10.21 6.62 -1.79
CA LEU A 154 -11.48 6.16 -1.20
C LEU A 154 -11.66 4.64 -1.30
N GLY A 155 -10.96 3.99 -2.23
CA GLY A 155 -10.98 2.54 -2.35
C GLY A 155 -10.31 2.03 -3.62
N ASN A 156 -10.08 0.72 -3.63
CA ASN A 156 -9.58 -0.04 -4.75
C ASN A 156 -10.38 -1.34 -4.87
N LYS A 157 -10.69 -1.75 -6.10
CA LYS A 157 -11.37 -3.01 -6.37
C LYS A 157 -10.81 -3.69 -7.61
N ILE A 158 -10.33 -4.91 -7.48
CA ILE A 158 -9.92 -5.72 -8.61
C ILE A 158 -11.17 -6.19 -9.37
N THR A 159 -11.25 -5.85 -10.65
CA THR A 159 -12.40 -6.15 -11.51
C THR A 159 -12.15 -7.33 -12.43
N TYR A 160 -10.89 -7.67 -12.67
CA TYR A 160 -10.49 -8.82 -13.48
C TYR A 160 -9.13 -9.35 -13.02
N LYS A 161 -8.96 -10.67 -13.02
CA LYS A 161 -7.66 -11.34 -12.84
C LYS A 161 -7.47 -12.36 -13.96
N SER A 162 -6.29 -12.40 -14.56
CA SER A 162 -5.92 -13.47 -15.47
C SER A 162 -5.66 -14.78 -14.71
N GLN A 163 -5.30 -15.85 -15.43
CA GLN A 163 -4.87 -17.12 -14.82
C GLN A 163 -3.41 -17.08 -14.33
N ILE A 164 -2.68 -15.99 -14.59
CA ILE A 164 -1.33 -15.79 -14.09
C ILE A 164 -1.43 -15.18 -12.69
N GLU A 165 -0.60 -15.69 -11.78
CA GLU A 165 -0.53 -15.20 -10.41
C GLU A 165 -0.17 -13.70 -10.35
N LEU A 166 -0.83 -12.97 -9.45
CA LEU A 166 -0.54 -11.55 -9.24
C LEU A 166 0.74 -11.37 -8.42
N PRO A 167 1.36 -10.17 -8.47
CA PRO A 167 2.44 -9.85 -7.54
C PRO A 167 1.95 -10.02 -6.10
N SER A 168 2.85 -10.49 -5.22
CA SER A 168 2.50 -10.70 -3.81
C SER A 168 1.99 -9.40 -3.18
N SER A 169 0.84 -9.51 -2.53
CA SER A 169 0.23 -8.44 -1.73
C SER A 169 0.59 -8.55 -0.25
N GLU A 170 1.51 -9.45 0.12
CA GLU A 170 1.86 -9.71 1.51
C GLU A 170 2.66 -8.56 2.12
N PRO A 171 2.33 -8.14 3.36
CA PRO A 171 3.11 -7.15 4.09
C PRO A 171 4.55 -7.59 4.34
N ARG A 172 5.49 -6.64 4.30
CA ARG A 172 6.89 -6.94 4.64
C ARG A 172 7.05 -7.32 6.11
N ILE A 173 6.36 -6.61 7.00
CA ILE A 173 6.41 -6.86 8.45
C ILE A 173 5.72 -8.19 8.76
N PRO A 174 6.41 -9.18 9.36
CA PRO A 174 5.83 -10.51 9.64
C PRO A 174 4.55 -10.46 10.47
N ALA A 175 4.46 -9.56 11.45
CA ALA A 175 3.27 -9.42 12.30
C ALA A 175 2.01 -8.94 11.55
N GLN A 176 2.15 -8.38 10.34
CA GLN A 176 1.02 -7.99 9.51
C GLN A 176 0.61 -9.08 8.51
N ARG A 177 1.40 -10.15 8.37
CA ARG A 177 1.05 -11.28 7.50
C ARG A 177 -0.02 -12.10 8.20
N THR A 178 -1.21 -12.17 7.61
CA THR A 178 -2.23 -13.13 8.05
C THR A 178 -1.72 -14.56 7.84
N ALA A 179 -2.01 -15.47 8.76
CA ALA A 179 -1.77 -16.90 8.58
C ALA A 179 -2.67 -17.45 7.45
N LYS A 180 -2.28 -17.27 6.19
CA LYS A 180 -2.89 -17.96 5.03
C LYS A 180 -2.21 -19.30 4.72
N GLU A 181 -1.24 -19.73 5.52
CA GLU A 181 -0.64 -21.07 5.45
C GLU A 181 -1.36 -22.04 6.39
N GLN A 182 -2.56 -22.51 6.01
CA GLN A 182 -3.14 -23.75 6.53
C GLN A 182 -4.28 -24.33 5.68
N GLU A 183 -4.27 -24.17 4.35
CA GLU A 183 -5.15 -24.97 3.45
C GLU A 183 -4.41 -25.38 2.17
N SER A 184 -3.31 -26.11 2.33
CA SER A 184 -2.76 -26.96 1.27
C SER A 184 -1.84 -28.04 1.86
N GLU A 185 -2.45 -29.00 2.56
CA GLU A 185 -1.91 -30.36 2.74
C GLU A 185 -2.96 -31.38 2.29
#